data_AF-A0A5M3Z823-F1
#
_entry.id   AF-A0A5M3Z823-F1
#
_cell.length_a   1.000
_cell.length_b   1.000
_cell.length_c   1.000
_cell.angle_alpha   90.00
_cell.angle_beta   90.00
_cell.angle_gamma   90.00
#
_symmetry.space_group_name_H-M   'P 1'
#
loop_
_entity.id
_entity.type
_entity.pdbx_description
1 polymer ?
#
loop_
_entity_poly.entity_id
_entity_poly.type
_entity_poly.pdbx_seq_one_letter_code
_entity_poly.pdbx_strand_id
1 'polypeptide(L)'
;MLSEKPRTNLAAVLDQSTVSSGGQYHPNASLLLLGFPGAGKKTLGIMASVALRRRFVDFAVCFEEEFHVCPQAYIKENGSSRYLEAERRVYEDLLANNSHGCVIVGTGWIGSSGLQTLFKEFARRHPIIYIQRDQEALRRGMATTSPEMFDRILRTGHRIFESCSNFDYYNLSEDLVRGADNSRPLYLKLKETEKTFVRFLKHILGCPDRLSYSTELFSASPTYALQVPLAWLQRPAQNYDELENGTDAITLLVDSTEIGNCLLADVLARSVALIRRHSRAFLIVDVQSPEHSDIPSYLHALALISRLAPDALTCSLVCDDADYMRLAGNIGRTKLIATYHQSTPLEWSEDHHRFTLMCNRAHALGCAAIRMTGESRCLEDNLGCVSFRQNLTRVSPICVIAHNVGGAGRASACLNPVLAPVVIESMRPNGVTLREAQLVLSSCFLYQKKRYTIIGQDLSYSLSPEMHNNAYAACGLPHVYNLTETSILSDINPLLDSDDYGGVAVSLPYKTEVLKYLDEVSEDARNINAVNTVVVEMRHQPGEPARRLRRGYNTDYVGLRNCVHKHLSPANGIRDGTAALIIGAGVGSV
;
A
#
# COMPACT_ATOMS: atom_id res chain seq x y z
N MET A 1 48.04 -18.27 -7.56
CA MET A 1 48.44 -16.85 -7.69
C MET A 1 47.32 -16.12 -8.42
N LEU A 2 46.35 -15.61 -7.68
CA LEU A 2 45.25 -14.80 -8.20
C LEU A 2 45.34 -13.45 -7.50
N SER A 3 45.51 -12.42 -8.32
CA SER A 3 45.73 -11.04 -7.97
C SER A 3 44.52 -10.47 -7.21
N GLU A 4 44.76 -10.03 -5.97
CA GLU A 4 43.85 -9.15 -5.23
C GLU A 4 43.69 -7.84 -5.99
N LYS A 5 42.51 -7.63 -6.59
CA LYS A 5 42.05 -6.30 -7.02
C LYS A 5 41.25 -5.66 -5.88
N PRO A 6 41.32 -4.33 -5.72
CA PRO A 6 40.96 -3.66 -4.49
C PRO A 6 39.45 -3.73 -4.26
N ARG A 7 39.06 -4.16 -3.07
CA ARG A 7 37.71 -4.00 -2.52
C ARG A 7 37.38 -2.51 -2.51
N THR A 8 36.53 -2.08 -3.44
CA THR A 8 35.88 -0.77 -3.33
C THR A 8 35.07 -0.79 -2.04
N ASN A 9 35.41 0.11 -1.14
CA ASN A 9 34.94 0.12 0.24
C ASN A 9 33.43 0.39 0.27
N LEU A 10 32.61 -0.67 0.34
CA LEU A 10 31.15 -0.65 0.37
C LEU A 10 30.59 0.22 1.51
N ALA A 11 31.36 0.40 2.59
CA ALA A 11 31.07 1.33 3.68
C ALA A 11 30.83 2.76 3.15
N ALA A 12 31.59 3.23 2.16
CA ALA A 12 31.45 4.58 1.64
C ALA A 12 30.19 4.80 0.79
N VAL A 13 29.63 3.77 0.16
CA VAL A 13 28.46 3.92 -0.74
C VAL A 13 27.14 3.93 0.06
N LEU A 14 27.08 3.16 1.15
CA LEU A 14 25.90 3.07 2.02
C LEU A 14 25.92 4.09 3.17
N ASP A 15 27.08 4.42 3.76
CA ASP A 15 27.17 5.47 4.80
C ASP A 15 26.95 6.88 4.25
N GLN A 16 27.21 7.11 2.95
CA GLN A 16 27.14 8.46 2.37
C GLN A 16 25.75 8.82 1.81
N SER A 17 24.84 7.84 1.61
CA SER A 17 23.64 8.05 0.80
C SER A 17 22.30 7.93 1.53
N THR A 18 22.21 7.33 2.73
CA THR A 18 20.91 7.11 3.39
C THR A 18 20.95 7.36 4.89
N VAL A 19 19.99 8.13 5.41
CA VAL A 19 19.75 8.21 6.86
C VAL A 19 19.00 6.95 7.28
N SER A 20 19.54 6.24 8.27
CA SER A 20 18.88 5.03 8.78
C SER A 20 17.50 5.35 9.36
N SER A 21 16.47 4.64 8.88
CA SER A 21 15.13 4.68 9.46
C SER A 21 15.05 3.69 10.64
N GLY A 22 15.96 3.87 11.59
CA GLY A 22 16.06 3.02 12.77
C GLY A 22 14.87 3.22 13.71
N GLY A 23 13.86 2.36 13.60
CA GLY A 23 12.85 2.15 14.64
C GLY A 23 11.54 2.93 14.50
N GLN A 24 10.57 2.53 15.31
CA GLN A 24 9.27 3.21 15.43
C GLN A 24 9.52 4.62 15.97
N TYR A 25 9.20 5.65 15.18
CA TYR A 25 9.17 7.02 15.67
C TYR A 25 8.23 7.14 16.87
N HIS A 26 8.57 8.01 17.81
CA HIS A 26 7.66 8.32 18.91
C HIS A 26 6.30 8.79 18.33
N PRO A 27 5.14 8.39 18.88
CA PRO A 27 3.82 8.74 18.32
C PRO A 27 3.60 10.25 18.16
N ASN A 28 4.25 11.05 19.01
CA ASN A 28 4.22 12.51 18.97
C ASN A 28 5.46 13.14 18.30
N ALA A 29 6.34 12.38 17.65
CA ALA A 29 7.51 12.91 16.96
C ALA A 29 7.09 13.89 15.86
N SER A 30 7.68 15.08 15.80
CA SER A 30 7.40 16.05 14.74
C SER A 30 7.78 15.56 13.34
N LEU A 31 7.09 16.06 12.33
CA LEU A 31 7.27 15.71 10.92
C LEU A 31 7.89 16.90 10.17
N LEU A 32 8.91 16.67 9.35
CA LEU A 32 9.50 17.70 8.48
C LEU A 32 9.25 17.39 7.00
N LEU A 33 8.74 18.37 6.25
CA LEU A 33 8.55 18.29 4.80
C LEU A 33 9.59 19.13 4.06
N LEU A 34 10.38 18.47 3.20
CA LEU A 34 11.42 19.07 2.37
C LEU A 34 11.09 18.98 0.89
N GLY A 35 11.82 19.73 0.06
CA GLY A 35 11.77 19.64 -1.40
C GLY A 35 11.74 20.99 -2.10
N PHE A 36 11.68 20.97 -3.43
CA PHE A 36 11.79 22.19 -4.24
C PHE A 36 10.65 23.21 -4.03
N PRO A 37 10.87 24.51 -4.31
CA PRO A 37 9.78 25.47 -4.45
C PRO A 37 8.76 24.98 -5.48
N GLY A 38 7.45 25.15 -5.19
CA GLY A 38 6.39 24.67 -6.08
C GLY A 38 6.03 23.17 -5.96
N ALA A 39 6.78 22.37 -5.18
CA ALA A 39 6.45 20.96 -4.96
C ALA A 39 5.12 20.71 -4.23
N GLY A 40 4.54 21.75 -3.59
CA GLY A 40 3.26 21.65 -2.86
C GLY A 40 3.40 21.43 -1.35
N LYS A 41 4.61 21.65 -0.80
CA LYS A 41 4.94 21.40 0.62
C LYS A 41 3.98 22.07 1.61
N LYS A 42 3.63 23.35 1.39
CA LYS A 42 2.72 24.09 2.28
C LYS A 42 1.32 23.48 2.32
N THR A 43 0.76 23.16 1.16
CA THR A 43 -0.55 22.50 1.03
C THR A 43 -0.56 21.15 1.73
N LEU A 44 0.43 20.29 1.46
CA LEU A 44 0.56 18.98 2.09
C LEU A 44 0.80 19.11 3.60
N GLY A 45 1.60 20.08 4.03
CA GLY A 45 1.84 20.34 5.46
C GLY A 45 0.58 20.74 6.22
N ILE A 46 -0.29 21.56 5.61
CA ILE A 46 -1.60 21.88 6.19
C ILE A 46 -2.46 20.61 6.29
N MET A 47 -2.57 19.82 5.22
CA MET A 47 -3.30 18.55 5.22
C MET A 47 -2.80 17.61 6.33
N ALA A 48 -1.48 17.46 6.47
CA ALA A 48 -0.87 16.66 7.54
C ALA A 48 -1.18 17.21 8.92
N SER A 49 -1.12 18.53 9.12
CA SER A 49 -1.38 19.15 10.42
C SER A 49 -2.81 18.88 10.91
N VAL A 50 -3.79 18.98 10.01
CA VAL A 50 -5.21 18.70 10.31
C VAL A 50 -5.41 17.21 10.56
N ALA A 51 -4.93 16.34 9.67
CA ALA A 51 -5.13 14.90 9.77
C ALA A 51 -4.46 14.27 11.00
N LEU A 52 -3.27 14.76 11.37
CA LEU A 52 -2.53 14.27 12.54
C LEU A 52 -2.86 15.04 13.83
N ARG A 53 -3.69 16.10 13.76
CA ARG A 53 -3.98 17.03 14.86
C ARG A 53 -2.71 17.61 15.49
N ARG A 54 -1.81 18.10 14.65
CA ARG A 54 -0.49 18.63 15.01
C ARG A 54 -0.37 20.11 14.66
N ARG A 55 0.48 20.84 15.37
CA ARG A 55 0.73 22.26 15.12
C ARG A 55 1.45 22.45 13.78
N PHE A 56 0.93 23.32 12.93
CA PHE A 56 1.58 23.67 11.66
C PHE A 56 2.64 24.75 11.90
N VAL A 57 3.85 24.55 11.36
CA VAL A 57 4.98 25.48 11.46
C VAL A 57 5.57 25.68 10.06
N ASP A 58 5.62 26.93 9.61
CA ASP A 58 6.18 27.32 8.30
C ASP A 58 7.50 28.04 8.54
N PHE A 59 8.60 27.50 8.00
CA PHE A 59 9.92 28.12 8.14
C PHE A 59 9.92 29.58 7.66
N ALA A 60 9.22 29.90 6.57
CA ALA A 60 9.25 31.26 6.02
C ALA A 60 8.69 32.27 7.02
N VAL A 61 7.67 31.87 7.80
CA VAL A 61 7.09 32.70 8.87
C VAL A 61 8.06 32.84 10.04
N CYS A 62 8.69 31.75 10.49
CA CYS A 62 9.71 31.82 11.55
C CYS A 62 10.90 32.72 11.16
N PHE A 63 11.34 32.66 9.89
CA PHE A 63 12.42 33.50 9.40
C PHE A 63 12.03 34.98 9.39
N GLU A 64 10.81 35.30 8.95
CA GLU A 64 10.26 36.66 8.97
C GLU A 64 10.08 37.19 10.40
N GLU A 65 9.73 36.34 11.36
CA GLU A 65 9.63 36.71 12.78
C GLU A 65 11.00 37.09 13.38
N GLU A 66 12.06 36.36 13.02
CA GLU A 66 13.42 36.61 13.56
C GLU A 66 14.14 37.77 12.85
N PHE A 67 14.02 37.89 11.53
CA PHE A 67 14.77 38.89 10.73
C PHE A 67 13.92 40.04 10.21
N HIS A 68 12.60 40.04 10.43
CA HIS A 68 11.64 41.05 9.96
C HIS A 68 11.56 41.25 8.44
N VAL A 69 12.17 40.35 7.66
CA VAL A 69 12.16 40.36 6.20
C VAL A 69 11.99 38.94 5.66
N CYS A 70 11.38 38.81 4.49
CA CYS A 70 11.24 37.51 3.86
C CYS A 70 12.60 36.97 3.34
N PRO A 71 12.77 35.64 3.23
CA PRO A 71 14.02 35.03 2.76
C PRO A 71 14.55 35.62 1.44
N GLN A 72 13.65 35.91 0.49
CA GLN A 72 14.02 36.47 -0.82
C GLN A 72 14.56 37.90 -0.70
N ALA A 73 13.96 38.73 0.15
CA ALA A 73 14.43 40.09 0.42
C ALA A 73 15.77 40.06 1.16
N TYR A 74 15.93 39.18 2.14
CA TYR A 74 17.18 39.01 2.88
C TYR A 74 18.35 38.63 1.97
N ILE A 75 18.14 37.69 1.04
CA ILE A 75 19.17 37.30 0.06
C ILE A 75 19.58 38.48 -0.82
N LYS A 76 18.61 39.30 -1.25
CA LYS A 76 18.87 40.46 -2.10
C LYS A 76 19.66 41.55 -1.37
N GLU A 77 19.41 41.73 -0.08
CA GLU A 77 20.05 42.76 0.74
C GLU A 77 21.42 42.33 1.30
N ASN A 78 21.52 41.10 1.79
CA ASN A 78 22.68 40.61 2.55
C ASN A 78 23.55 39.59 1.80
N GLY A 79 23.11 39.14 0.63
CA GLY A 79 23.78 38.11 -0.17
C GLY A 79 23.48 36.68 0.29
N SER A 80 23.81 35.72 -0.57
CA SER A 80 23.52 34.29 -0.35
C SER A 80 24.32 33.65 0.79
N SER A 81 25.58 34.06 1.00
CA SER A 81 26.42 33.48 2.06
C SER A 81 25.87 33.76 3.46
N ARG A 82 25.47 35.01 3.75
CA ARG A 82 24.85 35.38 5.02
C ARG A 82 23.48 34.73 5.22
N TYR A 83 22.73 34.53 4.13
CA TYR A 83 21.47 33.80 4.18
C TYR A 83 21.66 32.36 4.66
N LEU A 84 22.69 31.64 4.21
CA LEU A 84 22.95 30.26 4.64
C LEU A 84 23.25 30.14 6.13
N GLU A 85 23.93 31.14 6.71
CA GLU A 85 24.21 31.20 8.16
C GLU A 85 22.93 31.49 8.96
N ALA A 86 22.12 32.46 8.50
CA ALA A 86 20.82 32.78 9.09
C ALA A 86 19.84 31.60 8.99
N GLU A 87 19.77 30.95 7.83
CA GLU A 87 18.91 29.78 7.60
C GLU A 87 19.24 28.64 8.56
N ARG A 88 20.53 28.34 8.75
CA ARG A 88 20.97 27.32 9.70
C ARG A 88 20.52 27.64 11.13
N ARG A 89 20.73 28.89 11.57
CA ARG A 89 20.34 29.34 12.92
C ARG A 89 18.84 29.17 13.17
N VAL A 90 18.02 29.62 12.23
CA VAL A 90 16.55 29.47 12.32
C VAL A 90 16.17 28.00 12.42
N TYR A 91 16.79 27.11 11.64
CA TYR A 91 16.50 25.68 11.74
C TYR A 91 16.98 25.04 13.05
N GLU A 92 18.12 25.45 13.60
CA GLU A 92 18.61 24.97 14.90
C GLU A 92 17.59 25.28 15.99
N ASP A 93 17.11 26.53 16.05
CA ASP A 93 16.08 26.96 17.01
C ASP A 93 14.72 26.30 16.73
N LEU A 94 14.33 26.22 15.47
CA LEU A 94 13.06 25.65 15.06
C LEU A 94 12.99 24.15 15.42
N LEU A 95 14.01 23.36 15.07
CA LEU A 95 14.00 21.92 15.33
C LEU A 95 14.16 21.60 16.83
N ALA A 96 14.91 22.40 17.58
CA ALA A 96 15.04 22.26 19.02
C ALA A 96 13.70 22.51 19.74
N ASN A 97 13.01 23.59 19.40
CA ASN A 97 11.77 24.01 20.07
C ASN A 97 10.54 23.21 19.61
N ASN A 98 10.60 22.52 18.46
CA ASN A 98 9.47 21.85 17.83
C ASN A 98 9.67 20.34 17.67
N SER A 99 10.29 19.69 18.64
CA SER A 99 10.53 18.24 18.61
C SER A 99 9.26 17.38 18.73
N HIS A 100 8.16 17.93 19.29
CA HIS A 100 6.93 17.17 19.52
C HIS A 100 5.70 17.84 18.91
N GLY A 101 4.82 17.01 18.34
CA GLY A 101 3.47 17.40 17.94
C GLY A 101 3.38 18.43 16.82
N CYS A 102 4.42 18.61 16.01
CA CYS A 102 4.47 19.61 14.95
C CYS A 102 4.56 18.99 13.55
N VAL A 103 4.05 19.71 12.55
CA VAL A 103 4.33 19.52 11.13
C VAL A 103 5.05 20.76 10.64
N ILE A 104 6.31 20.58 10.27
CA ILE A 104 7.23 21.63 9.87
C ILE A 104 7.39 21.59 8.36
N VAL A 105 7.25 22.73 7.70
CA VAL A 105 7.51 22.89 6.27
C VAL A 105 8.81 23.66 6.08
N GLY A 106 9.78 23.01 5.44
CA GLY A 106 11.09 23.60 5.15
C GLY A 106 11.14 24.44 3.86
N THR A 107 12.25 25.15 3.73
CA THR A 107 12.67 25.94 2.55
C THR A 107 12.93 25.06 1.34
N GLY A 108 13.03 25.72 0.18
CA GLY A 108 13.16 25.07 -1.11
C GLY A 108 14.57 24.57 -1.47
N TRP A 109 15.60 24.90 -0.70
CA TRP A 109 16.99 24.60 -1.03
C TRP A 109 17.79 24.32 0.24
N ILE A 110 18.71 23.36 0.17
CA ILE A 110 19.60 22.98 1.28
C ILE A 110 21.03 23.19 0.80
N GLY A 111 21.55 24.40 1.01
CA GLY A 111 22.85 24.79 0.47
C GLY A 111 24.04 24.46 1.38
N SER A 112 23.84 24.44 2.70
CA SER A 112 24.95 24.34 3.67
C SER A 112 25.17 22.92 4.19
N SER A 113 26.43 22.51 4.29
CA SER A 113 26.81 21.21 4.88
C SER A 113 26.39 21.08 6.35
N GLY A 114 26.42 22.18 7.11
CA GLY A 114 25.93 22.22 8.48
C GLY A 114 24.44 21.89 8.60
N LEU A 115 23.60 22.42 7.69
CA LEU A 115 22.17 22.13 7.67
C LEU A 115 21.89 20.67 7.28
N GLN A 116 22.68 20.11 6.36
CA GLN A 116 22.57 18.69 6.00
C GLN A 116 22.85 17.79 7.21
N THR A 117 23.90 18.09 8.00
CA THR A 117 24.20 17.34 9.23
C THR A 117 23.06 17.45 10.25
N LEU A 118 22.49 18.65 10.42
CA LEU A 118 21.36 18.87 11.32
C LEU A 118 20.13 18.04 10.92
N PHE A 119 19.78 18.00 9.63
CA PHE A 119 18.67 17.18 9.14
C PHE A 119 18.94 15.69 9.26
N LYS A 120 20.17 15.24 8.98
CA LYS A 120 20.57 13.83 9.19
C LYS A 120 20.44 13.41 10.66
N GLU A 121 20.77 14.29 11.60
CA GLU A 121 20.59 14.03 13.03
C GLU A 121 19.10 14.00 13.41
N PHE A 122 18.32 14.96 12.92
CA PHE A 122 16.88 15.02 13.17
C PHE A 122 16.14 13.78 12.61
N ALA A 123 16.52 13.32 11.41
CA ALA A 123 15.96 12.15 10.74
C ALA A 123 16.14 10.83 11.50
N ARG A 124 17.04 10.78 12.50
CA ARG A 124 17.18 9.60 13.38
C ARG A 124 16.02 9.45 14.37
N ARG A 125 15.36 10.55 14.75
CA ARG A 125 14.28 10.56 15.75
C ARG A 125 12.93 11.02 15.19
N HIS A 126 12.94 11.64 14.03
CA HIS A 126 11.78 12.26 13.41
C HIS A 126 11.67 11.88 11.94
N PRO A 127 10.47 11.64 11.41
CA PRO A 127 10.30 11.42 9.98
C PRO A 127 10.57 12.71 9.20
N ILE A 128 11.44 12.62 8.20
CA ILE A 128 11.65 13.67 7.19
C ILE A 128 11.18 13.13 5.83
N ILE A 129 10.22 13.82 5.20
CA ILE A 129 9.65 13.46 3.90
C ILE A 129 10.12 14.44 2.84
N TYR A 130 10.76 13.94 1.79
CA TYR A 130 11.06 14.69 0.59
C TYR A 130 9.85 14.66 -0.38
N ILE A 131 9.29 15.83 -0.63
CA ILE A 131 8.17 16.02 -1.57
C ILE A 131 8.70 16.25 -2.97
N GLN A 132 8.44 15.29 -3.85
CA GLN A 132 8.77 15.32 -5.27
C GLN A 132 7.56 15.78 -6.09
N ARG A 133 7.82 16.34 -7.28
CA ARG A 133 6.78 16.77 -8.21
C ARG A 133 7.35 16.80 -9.64
N ASP A 134 6.47 16.69 -10.62
CA ASP A 134 6.81 16.76 -12.04
C ASP A 134 7.70 17.97 -12.40
N GLN A 135 8.69 17.74 -13.26
CA GLN A 135 9.68 18.74 -13.65
C GLN A 135 9.04 19.97 -14.32
N GLU A 136 8.00 19.81 -15.13
CA GLU A 136 7.29 20.93 -15.78
C GLU A 136 6.58 21.80 -14.74
N ALA A 137 6.03 21.18 -13.70
CA ALA A 137 5.43 21.91 -12.59
C ALA A 137 6.48 22.66 -11.74
N LEU A 138 7.65 22.06 -11.52
CA LEU A 138 8.76 22.71 -10.82
C LEU A 138 9.36 23.86 -11.64
N ARG A 139 9.44 23.74 -12.98
CA ARG A 139 9.90 24.82 -13.88
C ARG A 139 9.02 26.07 -13.76
N ARG A 140 7.69 25.90 -13.71
CA ARG A 140 6.76 27.03 -13.49
C ARG A 140 7.01 27.78 -12.17
N GLY A 141 7.49 27.08 -11.13
CA GLY A 141 7.84 27.67 -9.85
C GLY A 141 9.21 28.35 -9.79
N MET A 142 10.07 28.13 -10.79
CA MET A 142 11.45 28.65 -10.86
C MET A 142 11.64 29.47 -12.14
N ALA A 143 11.10 30.70 -12.14
CA ALA A 143 10.86 31.51 -13.33
C ALA A 143 12.09 32.10 -14.07
N THR A 144 13.34 31.69 -13.78
CA THR A 144 14.53 32.46 -14.22
C THR A 144 15.75 31.66 -14.68
N THR A 145 15.64 30.36 -14.94
CA THR A 145 16.82 29.51 -15.22
C THR A 145 16.79 28.91 -16.62
N SER A 146 17.94 28.87 -17.32
CA SER A 146 18.08 28.11 -18.57
C SER A 146 17.78 26.62 -18.36
N PRO A 147 17.26 25.88 -19.37
CA PRO A 147 16.87 24.47 -19.21
C PRO A 147 18.00 23.58 -18.65
N GLU A 148 19.22 23.79 -19.12
CA GLU A 148 20.40 23.01 -18.72
C GLU A 148 20.82 23.27 -17.27
N MET A 149 20.78 24.54 -16.85
CA MET A 149 21.11 24.93 -15.48
C MET A 149 20.01 24.46 -14.52
N PHE A 150 18.75 24.49 -14.94
CA PHE A 150 17.63 23.93 -14.18
C PHE A 150 17.80 22.43 -13.95
N ASP A 151 18.12 21.66 -14.98
CA ASP A 151 18.32 20.20 -14.86
C ASP A 151 19.53 19.85 -13.97
N ARG A 152 20.58 20.69 -13.99
CA ARG A 152 21.74 20.52 -13.09
C ARG A 152 21.38 20.84 -11.64
N ILE A 153 20.60 21.90 -11.41
CA ILE A 153 20.10 22.28 -10.08
C ILE A 153 19.20 21.18 -9.53
N LEU A 154 18.26 20.67 -10.32
CA LEU A 154 17.40 19.57 -9.93
C LEU A 154 18.23 18.35 -9.52
N ARG A 155 19.11 17.85 -10.40
CA ARG A 155 19.93 16.66 -10.12
C ARG A 155 20.75 16.78 -8.84
N THR A 156 21.34 17.95 -8.62
CA THR A 156 22.12 18.21 -7.39
C THR A 156 21.20 18.27 -6.16
N GLY A 157 20.06 18.96 -6.26
CA GLY A 157 19.10 19.08 -5.18
C GLY A 157 18.45 17.76 -4.79
N HIS A 158 18.07 16.91 -5.76
CA HIS A 158 17.53 15.56 -5.49
C HIS A 158 18.47 14.76 -4.58
N ARG A 159 19.76 14.67 -4.93
CA ARG A 159 20.76 13.95 -4.12
C ARG A 159 20.88 14.50 -2.70
N ILE A 160 20.83 15.83 -2.55
CA ILE A 160 20.91 16.47 -1.24
C ILE A 160 19.67 16.15 -0.42
N PHE A 161 18.47 16.32 -0.98
CA PHE A 161 17.21 16.02 -0.29
C PHE A 161 17.13 14.54 0.09
N GLU A 162 17.49 13.64 -0.82
CA GLU A 162 17.54 12.19 -0.58
C GLU A 162 18.46 11.87 0.62
N SER A 163 19.66 12.45 0.64
CA SER A 163 20.62 12.24 1.75
C SER A 163 20.17 12.80 3.10
N CYS A 164 19.20 13.72 3.11
CA CYS A 164 18.71 14.42 4.31
C CYS A 164 17.30 14.00 4.73
N SER A 165 16.68 13.03 4.04
CA SER A 165 15.32 12.59 4.33
C SER A 165 15.24 11.07 4.49
N ASN A 166 14.19 10.60 5.15
CA ASN A 166 13.92 9.17 5.33
C ASN A 166 12.98 8.63 4.27
N PHE A 167 12.02 9.45 3.84
CA PHE A 167 10.95 9.04 2.95
C PHE A 167 10.79 9.96 1.75
N ASP A 168 10.29 9.42 0.66
CA ASP A 168 9.96 10.13 -0.56
C ASP A 168 8.45 10.06 -0.82
N TYR A 169 7.84 11.21 -1.11
CA TYR A 169 6.44 11.28 -1.52
C TYR A 169 6.31 12.07 -2.81
N TYR A 170 5.72 11.45 -3.83
CA TYR A 170 5.51 12.09 -5.13
C TYR A 170 4.13 12.75 -5.19
N ASN A 171 4.11 14.07 -5.30
CA ASN A 171 2.90 14.86 -5.45
C ASN A 171 2.47 14.89 -6.92
N LEU A 172 1.53 14.02 -7.29
CA LEU A 172 1.04 13.92 -8.67
C LEU A 172 0.40 15.22 -9.14
N SER A 173 0.82 15.67 -10.33
CA SER A 173 0.17 16.76 -11.03
C SER A 173 -1.12 16.27 -11.68
N GLU A 174 -2.20 17.02 -11.48
CA GLU A 174 -3.55 16.66 -11.94
C GLU A 174 -3.67 16.60 -13.47
N ASP A 175 -2.79 17.27 -14.22
CA ASP A 175 -2.77 17.28 -15.69
C ASP A 175 -2.34 15.92 -16.29
N LEU A 176 -1.64 15.08 -15.49
CA LEU A 176 -1.10 13.78 -15.93
C LEU A 176 -2.10 12.63 -15.75
N VAL A 177 -3.16 12.81 -14.94
CA VAL A 177 -4.23 11.82 -14.76
C VAL A 177 -5.28 12.05 -15.86
N ARG A 178 -4.93 11.70 -17.10
CA ARG A 178 -5.88 11.77 -18.23
C ARG A 178 -7.01 10.76 -18.00
N GLY A 179 -8.22 11.29 -17.84
CA GLY A 179 -9.42 10.55 -17.40
C GLY A 179 -10.17 11.30 -16.30
N ALA A 180 -9.49 12.18 -15.57
CA ALA A 180 -10.16 13.20 -14.77
C ALA A 180 -10.71 14.27 -15.70
N ASP A 181 -12.01 14.17 -15.97
CA ASP A 181 -12.82 15.21 -16.59
C ASP A 181 -12.36 16.60 -16.13
N ASN A 182 -11.90 17.46 -17.04
CA ASN A 182 -11.46 18.83 -16.74
C ASN A 182 -12.58 19.67 -16.09
N SER A 183 -13.79 19.11 -16.04
CA SER A 183 -14.96 19.60 -15.29
C SER A 183 -14.83 19.47 -13.76
N ARG A 184 -13.93 18.63 -13.22
CA ARG A 184 -13.84 18.42 -11.76
C ARG A 184 -13.23 19.64 -11.07
N PRO A 185 -13.93 20.26 -10.11
CA PRO A 185 -13.42 21.42 -9.39
C PRO A 185 -12.10 21.14 -8.64
N LEU A 186 -11.26 22.16 -8.53
CA LEU A 186 -9.91 22.10 -7.94
C LEU A 186 -9.85 21.51 -6.52
N TYR A 187 -10.96 21.56 -5.78
CA TYR A 187 -11.08 21.01 -4.44
C TYR A 187 -11.22 19.47 -4.41
N LEU A 188 -11.85 18.84 -5.42
CA LEU A 188 -12.01 17.37 -5.45
C LEU A 188 -10.64 16.74 -5.66
N LYS A 189 -9.85 17.40 -6.50
CA LYS A 189 -8.45 17.12 -6.76
C LYS A 189 -7.63 17.15 -5.45
N LEU A 190 -7.77 18.22 -4.66
CA LEU A 190 -7.13 18.32 -3.35
C LEU A 190 -7.61 17.26 -2.35
N LYS A 191 -8.89 16.86 -2.38
CA LYS A 191 -9.43 15.83 -1.48
C LYS A 191 -8.85 14.45 -1.75
N GLU A 192 -8.66 14.08 -3.01
CA GLU A 192 -8.00 12.81 -3.34
C GLU A 192 -6.50 12.86 -2.98
N THR A 193 -5.84 14.00 -3.18
CA THR A 193 -4.44 14.19 -2.78
C THR A 193 -4.27 14.13 -1.27
N GLU A 194 -5.20 14.71 -0.52
CA GLU A 194 -5.27 14.60 0.94
C GLU A 194 -5.42 13.13 1.35
N LYS A 195 -6.37 12.39 0.77
CA LYS A 195 -6.57 10.97 1.09
C LYS A 195 -5.32 10.13 0.85
N THR A 196 -4.66 10.28 -0.30
CA THR A 196 -3.45 9.50 -0.62
C THR A 196 -2.30 9.87 0.30
N PHE A 197 -2.11 11.17 0.59
CA PHE A 197 -1.04 11.63 1.47
C PHE A 197 -1.27 11.22 2.93
N VAL A 198 -2.50 11.36 3.44
CA VAL A 198 -2.84 10.93 4.81
C VAL A 198 -2.66 9.43 4.97
N ARG A 199 -3.02 8.61 3.96
CA ARG A 199 -2.75 7.16 3.99
C ARG A 199 -1.26 6.85 4.08
N PHE A 200 -0.45 7.57 3.31
CA PHE A 200 1.01 7.47 3.38
C PHE A 200 1.54 7.85 4.78
N LEU A 201 1.09 8.97 5.35
CA LEU A 201 1.48 9.39 6.71
C LEU A 201 1.10 8.36 7.78
N LYS A 202 -0.13 7.82 7.69
CA LYS A 202 -0.62 6.75 8.56
C LYS A 202 0.28 5.51 8.49
N HIS A 203 0.71 5.13 7.29
CA HIS A 203 1.61 3.99 7.06
C HIS A 203 2.98 4.21 7.72
N ILE A 204 3.65 5.32 7.42
CA ILE A 204 5.00 5.58 7.96
C ILE A 204 5.00 5.76 9.48
N LEU A 205 3.92 6.30 10.07
CA LEU A 205 3.89 6.65 11.48
C LEU A 205 3.52 5.50 12.41
N GLY A 206 2.67 4.55 12.01
CA GLY A 206 1.93 3.93 13.11
C GLY A 206 0.72 3.10 12.79
N CYS A 207 -0.12 3.69 11.98
CA CYS A 207 -1.56 3.57 12.12
C CYS A 207 -2.14 3.33 10.73
N PRO A 208 -1.74 2.24 10.04
CA PRO A 208 -2.18 1.99 8.68
C PRO A 208 -3.71 1.96 8.64
N ASP A 209 -4.28 2.59 7.62
CA ASP A 209 -5.72 2.51 7.35
C ASP A 209 -6.00 1.07 6.90
N ARG A 210 -6.33 0.18 7.85
CA ARG A 210 -6.80 -1.15 7.50
C ARG A 210 -8.16 -0.98 6.81
N LEU A 211 -8.28 -1.49 5.60
CA LEU A 211 -9.58 -1.66 4.96
C LEU A 211 -10.43 -2.51 5.91
N SER A 212 -11.59 -1.99 6.32
CA SER A 212 -12.54 -2.77 7.11
C SER A 212 -12.85 -4.05 6.35
N TYR A 213 -12.72 -5.20 7.03
CA TYR A 213 -12.99 -6.53 6.48
C TYR A 213 -12.01 -7.03 5.39
N SER A 214 -10.82 -6.44 5.23
CA SER A 214 -9.77 -7.03 4.39
C SER A 214 -9.13 -8.25 5.04
N THR A 215 -8.93 -9.31 4.25
CA THR A 215 -8.19 -10.51 4.65
C THR A 215 -6.75 -10.16 5.04
N GLU A 216 -6.22 -10.85 6.05
CA GLU A 216 -4.78 -10.79 6.31
C GLU A 216 -4.02 -11.49 5.17
N LEU A 217 -3.18 -10.75 4.45
CA LEU A 217 -2.53 -11.21 3.21
C LEU A 217 -1.79 -12.56 3.32
N PHE A 218 -1.18 -12.82 4.48
CA PHE A 218 -0.39 -14.03 4.75
C PHE A 218 -1.16 -15.06 5.61
N SER A 219 -2.49 -14.95 5.65
CA SER A 219 -3.35 -15.90 6.37
C SER A 219 -3.68 -17.13 5.53
N ALA A 220 -4.46 -18.05 6.10
CA ALA A 220 -4.93 -19.27 5.43
C ALA A 220 -5.98 -19.00 4.33
N SER A 221 -6.52 -17.79 4.25
CA SER A 221 -7.49 -17.42 3.24
C SER A 221 -6.84 -17.16 1.88
N PRO A 222 -7.54 -17.44 0.78
CA PRO A 222 -6.99 -17.23 -0.56
C PRO A 222 -6.78 -15.74 -0.83
N THR A 223 -5.58 -15.36 -1.28
CA THR A 223 -5.24 -13.97 -1.61
C THR A 223 -4.55 -13.88 -2.96
N TYR A 224 -4.77 -12.75 -3.65
CA TYR A 224 -4.30 -12.53 -5.02
C TYR A 224 -3.45 -11.26 -5.12
N ALA A 225 -2.41 -11.32 -5.93
CA ALA A 225 -1.49 -10.23 -6.18
C ALA A 225 -1.48 -9.84 -7.67
N LEU A 226 -1.99 -8.65 -7.98
CA LEU A 226 -2.01 -8.10 -9.34
C LEU A 226 -0.61 -7.73 -9.80
N GLN A 227 -0.11 -8.41 -10.82
CA GLN A 227 1.20 -8.19 -11.40
C GLN A 227 1.15 -7.00 -12.39
N VAL A 228 1.84 -5.91 -12.05
CA VAL A 228 1.89 -4.68 -12.84
C VAL A 228 3.35 -4.38 -13.19
N PRO A 229 3.80 -4.61 -14.43
CA PRO A 229 5.12 -4.20 -14.88
C PRO A 229 5.31 -2.69 -14.84
N LEU A 230 6.49 -2.23 -14.45
CA LEU A 230 6.83 -0.80 -14.47
C LEU A 230 6.62 -0.19 -15.87
N ALA A 231 7.02 -0.92 -16.91
CA ALA A 231 6.82 -0.54 -18.31
C ALA A 231 5.33 -0.35 -18.70
N TRP A 232 4.38 -1.01 -18.02
CA TRP A 232 2.96 -0.81 -18.28
C TRP A 232 2.49 0.57 -17.81
N LEU A 233 2.95 1.02 -16.64
CA LEU A 233 2.61 2.33 -16.05
C LEU A 233 3.18 3.51 -16.83
N GLN A 234 4.27 3.28 -17.57
CA GLN A 234 4.94 4.30 -18.39
C GLN A 234 4.24 4.53 -19.74
N ARG A 235 3.39 3.61 -20.21
CA ARG A 235 2.73 3.76 -21.50
C ARG A 235 1.68 4.89 -21.46
N PRO A 236 1.56 5.68 -22.53
CA PRO A 236 0.51 6.69 -22.62
C PRO A 236 -0.89 6.05 -22.71
N ALA A 237 -1.90 6.72 -22.15
CA ALA A 237 -3.32 6.38 -22.27
C ALA A 237 -3.77 5.04 -21.63
N GLN A 238 -3.18 4.67 -20.50
CA GLN A 238 -3.63 3.50 -19.73
C GLN A 238 -4.91 3.80 -18.94
N ASN A 239 -5.77 2.79 -18.82
CA ASN A 239 -6.92 2.85 -17.94
C ASN A 239 -6.51 2.43 -16.52
N TYR A 240 -6.17 3.41 -15.68
CA TYR A 240 -5.73 3.14 -14.30
C TYR A 240 -6.84 2.58 -13.40
N ASP A 241 -8.10 2.64 -13.80
CA ASP A 241 -9.22 2.05 -13.05
C ASP A 241 -9.11 0.51 -13.02
N GLU A 242 -8.38 -0.12 -13.93
CA GLU A 242 -8.07 -1.56 -13.91
C GLU A 242 -7.24 -1.99 -12.70
N LEU A 243 -6.59 -1.05 -12.01
CA LEU A 243 -5.84 -1.31 -10.77
C LEU A 243 -6.78 -1.55 -9.56
N GLU A 244 -8.07 -1.20 -9.65
CA GLU A 244 -9.09 -1.46 -8.63
C GLU A 244 -9.99 -2.63 -9.05
N ASN A 245 -9.41 -3.82 -9.22
CA ASN A 245 -10.11 -5.02 -9.73
C ASN A 245 -10.47 -6.08 -8.67
N GLY A 246 -10.29 -5.75 -7.39
CA GLY A 246 -10.63 -6.64 -6.26
C GLY A 246 -9.51 -7.54 -5.75
N THR A 247 -8.29 -7.43 -6.28
CA THR A 247 -7.11 -8.11 -5.71
C THR A 247 -6.70 -7.54 -4.34
N ASP A 248 -6.17 -8.40 -3.47
CA ASP A 248 -5.69 -8.03 -2.13
C ASP A 248 -4.40 -7.20 -2.16
N ALA A 249 -3.53 -7.48 -3.14
CA ALA A 249 -2.26 -6.80 -3.34
C ALA A 249 -2.01 -6.41 -4.79
N ILE A 250 -1.17 -5.40 -5.00
CA ILE A 250 -0.56 -5.07 -6.29
C ILE A 250 0.94 -5.29 -6.17
N THR A 251 1.50 -6.09 -7.07
CA THR A 251 2.94 -6.29 -7.22
C THR A 251 3.46 -5.45 -8.38
N LEU A 252 4.19 -4.37 -8.07
CA LEU A 252 4.94 -3.59 -9.05
C LEU A 252 6.22 -4.35 -9.41
N LEU A 253 6.30 -4.86 -10.64
CA LEU A 253 7.46 -5.59 -11.15
C LEU A 253 8.47 -4.60 -11.74
N VAL A 254 9.68 -4.60 -11.18
CA VAL A 254 10.81 -3.77 -11.61
C VAL A 254 11.92 -4.69 -12.13
N ASP A 255 12.30 -4.50 -13.39
CA ASP A 255 13.38 -5.27 -14.00
C ASP A 255 14.74 -4.73 -13.50
N SER A 256 15.65 -5.66 -13.21
CA SER A 256 17.06 -5.39 -12.91
C SER A 256 17.76 -4.53 -13.98
N THR A 257 17.39 -4.65 -15.25
CA THR A 257 18.00 -3.88 -16.35
C THR A 257 17.62 -2.39 -16.32
N GLU A 258 16.52 -2.04 -15.65
CA GLU A 258 16.09 -0.66 -15.45
C GLU A 258 16.85 0.01 -14.29
N ILE A 259 17.55 -0.79 -13.46
CA ILE A 259 18.28 -0.38 -12.26
C ILE A 259 19.68 0.09 -12.61
N GLY A 260 19.87 1.42 -12.62
CA GLY A 260 21.19 2.01 -12.78
C GLY A 260 21.24 3.53 -12.93
N ASN A 261 20.10 4.21 -13.13
CA ASN A 261 20.06 5.65 -13.42
C ASN A 261 19.17 6.41 -12.43
N CYS A 262 19.55 7.64 -12.05
CA CYS A 262 18.73 8.54 -11.21
C CYS A 262 17.33 8.83 -11.78
N LEU A 263 17.15 8.66 -13.10
CA LEU A 263 15.85 8.73 -13.77
C LEU A 263 14.87 7.64 -13.27
N LEU A 264 15.38 6.50 -12.81
CA LEU A 264 14.56 5.42 -12.29
C LEU A 264 13.88 5.82 -10.97
N ALA A 265 14.55 6.55 -10.08
CA ALA A 265 13.98 6.94 -8.79
C ALA A 265 12.72 7.81 -8.95
N ASP A 266 12.78 8.79 -9.86
CA ASP A 266 11.64 9.66 -10.21
C ASP A 266 10.49 8.85 -10.85
N VAL A 267 10.83 7.96 -11.80
CA VAL A 267 9.88 7.08 -12.46
C VAL A 267 9.18 6.13 -11.48
N LEU A 268 9.94 5.54 -10.55
CA LEU A 268 9.41 4.67 -9.49
C LEU A 268 8.53 5.45 -8.52
N ALA A 269 8.99 6.62 -8.06
CA ALA A 269 8.23 7.46 -7.15
C ALA A 269 6.88 7.87 -7.75
N ARG A 270 6.89 8.27 -9.03
CA ARG A 270 5.68 8.56 -9.81
C ARG A 270 4.78 7.34 -9.97
N SER A 271 5.36 6.17 -10.28
CA SER A 271 4.61 4.92 -10.49
C SER A 271 3.93 4.45 -9.21
N VAL A 272 4.62 4.47 -8.07
CA VAL A 272 4.06 4.17 -6.75
C VAL A 272 2.93 5.14 -6.41
N ALA A 273 3.10 6.44 -6.68
CA ALA A 273 2.06 7.42 -6.45
C ALA A 273 0.81 7.17 -7.33
N LEU A 274 0.98 6.79 -8.60
CA LEU A 274 -0.12 6.43 -9.49
C LEU A 274 -0.89 5.21 -8.96
N ILE A 275 -0.20 4.16 -8.55
CA ILE A 275 -0.86 2.98 -7.96
C ILE A 275 -1.62 3.38 -6.69
N ARG A 276 -0.99 4.10 -5.76
CA ARG A 276 -1.64 4.53 -4.50
C ARG A 276 -2.83 5.48 -4.72
N ARG A 277 -2.89 6.19 -5.86
CA ARG A 277 -3.99 7.06 -6.26
C ARG A 277 -5.20 6.27 -6.75
N HIS A 278 -4.99 5.23 -7.53
CA HIS A 278 -6.06 4.44 -8.15
C HIS A 278 -6.40 3.14 -7.41
N SER A 279 -5.59 2.73 -6.44
CA SER A 279 -5.85 1.52 -5.67
C SER A 279 -5.59 1.70 -4.17
N ARG A 280 -6.31 0.91 -3.39
CA ARG A 280 -6.14 0.77 -1.93
C ARG A 280 -5.51 -0.57 -1.55
N ALA A 281 -5.25 -1.42 -2.53
CA ALA A 281 -4.62 -2.71 -2.34
C ALA A 281 -3.22 -2.55 -1.74
N PHE A 282 -2.76 -3.60 -1.08
CA PHE A 282 -1.44 -3.65 -0.47
C PHE A 282 -0.36 -3.63 -1.55
N LEU A 283 0.56 -2.66 -1.50
CA LEU A 283 1.59 -2.49 -2.52
C LEU A 283 2.86 -3.29 -2.17
N ILE A 284 3.17 -4.24 -3.04
CA ILE A 284 4.42 -4.99 -3.05
C ILE A 284 5.29 -4.44 -4.18
N VAL A 285 6.52 -4.03 -3.89
CA VAL A 285 7.49 -3.73 -4.94
C VAL A 285 8.42 -4.92 -5.09
N ASP A 286 8.45 -5.48 -6.30
CA ASP A 286 9.19 -6.68 -6.60
C ASP A 286 10.32 -6.39 -7.58
N VAL A 287 11.55 -6.53 -7.10
CA VAL A 287 12.74 -6.24 -7.88
C VAL A 287 13.36 -7.55 -8.33
N GLN A 288 13.42 -7.77 -9.65
CA GLN A 288 13.98 -8.98 -10.20
C GLN A 288 15.44 -9.14 -9.78
N SER A 289 15.79 -10.32 -9.26
CA SER A 289 17.15 -10.61 -8.82
C SER A 289 18.10 -10.57 -10.02
N PRO A 290 19.27 -9.91 -9.92
CA PRO A 290 20.28 -10.00 -10.97
C PRO A 290 20.81 -11.44 -11.05
N GLU A 291 21.12 -11.90 -12.25
CA GLU A 291 21.91 -13.11 -12.48
C GLU A 291 23.36 -12.85 -12.02
N HIS A 292 23.59 -13.03 -10.72
CA HIS A 292 24.87 -13.07 -9.99
C HIS A 292 25.87 -11.89 -10.12
N SER A 293 25.63 -10.86 -10.93
CA SER A 293 26.70 -9.94 -11.34
C SER A 293 26.68 -8.54 -10.70
N ASP A 294 25.52 -8.03 -10.25
CA ASP A 294 25.42 -6.66 -9.71
C ASP A 294 24.54 -6.55 -8.45
N ILE A 295 24.95 -7.25 -7.39
CA ILE A 295 24.33 -7.15 -6.06
C ILE A 295 24.38 -5.70 -5.50
N PRO A 296 25.48 -4.92 -5.66
CA PRO A 296 25.52 -3.55 -5.15
C PRO A 296 24.45 -2.62 -5.75
N SER A 297 24.26 -2.62 -7.07
CA SER A 297 23.22 -1.79 -7.69
C SER A 297 21.82 -2.25 -7.30
N TYR A 298 21.62 -3.57 -7.17
CA TYR A 298 20.37 -4.14 -6.64
C TYR A 298 20.05 -3.64 -5.23
N LEU A 299 21.01 -3.72 -4.30
CA LEU A 299 20.82 -3.23 -2.92
C LEU A 299 20.59 -1.71 -2.89
N HIS A 300 21.27 -0.95 -3.75
CA HIS A 300 21.04 0.48 -3.87
C HIS A 300 19.61 0.77 -4.33
N ALA A 301 19.07 0.02 -5.30
CA ALA A 301 17.68 0.16 -5.73
C ALA A 301 16.70 -0.19 -4.63
N LEU A 302 16.93 -1.27 -3.87
CA LEU A 302 16.10 -1.61 -2.72
C LEU A 302 16.10 -0.50 -1.67
N ALA A 303 17.25 0.13 -1.42
CA ALA A 303 17.34 1.28 -0.52
C ALA A 303 16.54 2.48 -1.04
N LEU A 304 16.61 2.81 -2.34
CA LEU A 304 15.80 3.87 -2.93
C LEU A 304 14.29 3.57 -2.85
N ILE A 305 13.89 2.34 -3.17
CA ILE A 305 12.50 1.90 -3.14
C ILE A 305 11.95 1.93 -1.70
N SER A 306 12.76 1.58 -0.71
CA SER A 306 12.35 1.58 0.70
C SER A 306 11.87 2.95 1.19
N ARG A 307 12.42 4.04 0.62
CA ARG A 307 12.05 5.43 0.93
C ARG A 307 10.63 5.77 0.47
N LEU A 308 10.12 5.09 -0.55
CA LEU A 308 8.73 5.22 -1.01
C LEU A 308 7.73 4.55 -0.04
N ALA A 309 8.25 3.88 1.00
CA ALA A 309 7.51 3.15 2.01
C ALA A 309 6.41 2.25 1.39
N PRO A 310 6.76 1.28 0.52
CA PRO A 310 5.78 0.29 0.07
C PRO A 310 5.27 -0.52 1.26
N ASP A 311 4.19 -1.29 1.07
CA ASP A 311 3.65 -2.10 2.15
C ASP A 311 4.49 -3.39 2.34
N ALA A 312 5.03 -3.93 1.24
CA ALA A 312 6.12 -4.90 1.25
C ALA A 312 7.15 -4.66 0.14
N LEU A 313 8.36 -5.17 0.37
CA LEU A 313 9.48 -5.14 -0.56
C LEU A 313 10.06 -6.56 -0.69
N THR A 314 10.34 -6.99 -1.92
CA THR A 314 11.01 -8.28 -2.14
C THR A 314 12.53 -8.15 -2.05
N CYS A 315 13.18 -9.17 -1.51
CA CYS A 315 14.64 -9.26 -1.45
C CYS A 315 15.07 -10.69 -1.79
N SER A 316 16.05 -10.83 -2.68
CA SER A 316 16.56 -12.14 -3.10
C SER A 316 17.35 -12.82 -1.98
N LEU A 317 17.15 -14.12 -1.78
CA LEU A 317 17.95 -14.93 -0.83
C LEU A 317 19.40 -15.14 -1.29
N VAL A 318 19.75 -14.69 -2.49
CA VAL A 318 21.13 -14.63 -2.97
C VAL A 318 21.96 -13.61 -2.17
N CYS A 319 21.34 -12.58 -1.59
CA CYS A 319 22.02 -11.61 -0.74
C CYS A 319 22.44 -12.23 0.60
N ASP A 320 23.56 -11.75 1.16
CA ASP A 320 24.08 -12.20 2.45
C ASP A 320 23.25 -11.66 3.62
N ASP A 321 23.34 -12.32 4.78
CA ASP A 321 22.59 -11.93 5.98
C ASP A 321 22.92 -10.50 6.45
N ALA A 322 24.16 -10.05 6.25
CA ALA A 322 24.58 -8.69 6.58
C ALA A 322 23.81 -7.63 5.77
N ASP A 323 23.54 -7.90 4.50
CA ASP A 323 22.81 -6.97 3.63
C ASP A 323 21.31 -6.98 3.95
N TYR A 324 20.74 -8.13 4.30
CA TYR A 324 19.39 -8.21 4.84
C TYR A 324 19.23 -7.39 6.12
N MET A 325 20.15 -7.53 7.07
CA MET A 325 20.08 -6.79 8.33
C MET A 325 20.22 -5.27 8.13
N ARG A 326 21.06 -4.84 7.17
CA ARG A 326 21.16 -3.44 6.77
C ARG A 326 19.86 -2.92 6.16
N LEU A 327 19.26 -3.68 5.25
CA LEU A 327 18.00 -3.32 4.61
C LEU A 327 16.87 -3.28 5.66
N ALA A 328 16.76 -4.30 6.49
CA ALA A 328 15.76 -4.40 7.56
C ALA A 328 15.84 -3.21 8.54
N GLY A 329 17.03 -2.68 8.81
CA GLY A 329 17.23 -1.48 9.62
C GLY A 329 16.73 -0.17 8.97
N ASN A 330 16.48 -0.16 7.67
CA ASN A 330 16.22 1.05 6.88
C ASN A 330 14.86 1.06 6.14
N ILE A 331 14.09 -0.02 6.20
CA ILE A 331 12.79 -0.15 5.53
C ILE A 331 11.59 0.31 6.39
N GLY A 332 11.84 0.73 7.63
CA GLY A 332 10.83 1.19 8.58
C GLY A 332 9.77 0.12 8.87
N ARG A 333 8.54 0.34 8.38
CA ARG A 333 7.40 -0.59 8.58
C ARG A 333 7.06 -1.46 7.37
N THR A 334 7.81 -1.29 6.27
CA THR A 334 7.69 -2.12 5.09
C THR A 334 8.00 -3.57 5.47
N LYS A 335 7.19 -4.53 5.02
CA LYS A 335 7.47 -5.96 5.25
C LYS A 335 8.44 -6.50 4.22
N LEU A 336 9.34 -7.40 4.62
CA LEU A 336 10.20 -8.11 3.66
C LEU A 336 9.56 -9.42 3.20
N ILE A 337 9.67 -9.70 1.91
CA ILE A 337 9.36 -10.99 1.31
C ILE A 337 10.65 -11.54 0.71
N ALA A 338 11.14 -12.65 1.26
CA ALA A 338 12.31 -13.33 0.73
C ALA A 338 11.96 -13.99 -0.62
N THR A 339 12.81 -13.85 -1.63
CA THR A 339 12.57 -14.45 -2.95
C THR A 339 13.67 -15.43 -3.34
N TYR A 340 13.27 -16.51 -4.01
CA TYR A 340 14.17 -17.47 -4.60
C TYR A 340 13.60 -17.96 -5.93
N HIS A 341 14.43 -18.02 -6.95
CA HIS A 341 14.05 -18.49 -8.28
C HIS A 341 15.03 -19.56 -8.75
N GLN A 342 14.53 -20.60 -9.40
CA GLN A 342 15.33 -21.61 -10.09
C GLN A 342 14.78 -21.89 -11.49
N SER A 343 15.66 -22.23 -12.43
CA SER A 343 15.33 -22.53 -13.83
C SER A 343 14.76 -23.94 -14.06
N THR A 344 14.50 -24.68 -12.98
CA THR A 344 13.90 -26.02 -12.99
C THR A 344 12.58 -26.02 -12.22
N PRO A 345 11.68 -26.96 -12.49
CA PRO A 345 10.42 -27.09 -11.75
C PRO A 345 10.65 -27.20 -10.24
N LEU A 346 9.74 -26.61 -9.45
CA LEU A 346 9.72 -26.83 -8.01
C LEU A 346 9.14 -28.22 -7.72
N GLU A 347 9.97 -29.11 -7.22
CA GLU A 347 9.59 -30.46 -6.86
C GLU A 347 10.05 -30.82 -5.45
N TRP A 348 9.30 -31.71 -4.82
CA TRP A 348 9.69 -32.34 -3.55
C TRP A 348 10.67 -33.48 -3.89
N SER A 349 11.94 -33.14 -4.13
CA SER A 349 13.08 -34.06 -4.43
C SER A 349 14.11 -34.13 -3.27
N GLU A 350 15.11 -35.02 -3.35
CA GLU A 350 16.08 -35.33 -2.27
C GLU A 350 16.69 -34.11 -1.52
N ASP A 351 16.74 -32.93 -2.15
CA ASP A 351 17.25 -31.67 -1.61
C ASP A 351 16.27 -30.88 -0.69
N HIS A 352 15.26 -31.51 -0.08
CA HIS A 352 14.31 -30.86 0.85
C HIS A 352 14.95 -30.08 1.98
N HIS A 353 16.10 -30.57 2.48
CA HIS A 353 16.86 -29.93 3.55
C HIS A 353 17.27 -28.51 3.15
N ARG A 354 17.61 -28.29 1.88
CA ARG A 354 18.00 -26.97 1.35
C ARG A 354 16.85 -25.96 1.44
N PHE A 355 15.66 -26.33 0.99
CA PHE A 355 14.48 -25.44 1.01
C PHE A 355 14.00 -25.15 2.44
N THR A 356 14.10 -26.14 3.33
CA THR A 356 13.80 -25.96 4.76
C THR A 356 14.79 -24.97 5.39
N LEU A 357 16.08 -25.07 5.08
CA LEU A 357 17.10 -24.11 5.52
C LEU A 357 16.80 -22.70 5.04
N MET A 358 16.37 -22.54 3.77
CA MET A 358 15.99 -21.23 3.22
C MET A 358 14.80 -20.62 3.97
N CYS A 359 13.80 -21.44 4.33
CA CYS A 359 12.65 -20.98 5.11
C CYS A 359 13.06 -20.54 6.52
N ASN A 360 13.90 -21.33 7.20
CA ASN A 360 14.43 -20.99 8.52
C ASN A 360 15.28 -19.72 8.48
N ARG A 361 16.12 -19.57 7.44
CA ARG A 361 16.91 -18.36 7.21
C ARG A 361 16.01 -17.14 7.00
N ALA A 362 15.01 -17.22 6.13
CA ALA A 362 14.06 -16.13 5.90
C ALA A 362 13.30 -15.73 7.18
N HIS A 363 12.90 -16.71 7.99
CA HIS A 363 12.27 -16.47 9.28
C HIS A 363 13.22 -15.76 10.27
N ALA A 364 14.47 -16.22 10.37
CA ALA A 364 15.49 -15.61 11.24
C ALA A 364 15.83 -14.17 10.83
N LEU A 365 15.74 -13.86 9.54
CA LEU A 365 15.92 -12.51 8.99
C LEU A 365 14.69 -11.59 9.20
N GLY A 366 13.61 -12.08 9.80
CA GLY A 366 12.41 -11.31 10.08
C GLY A 366 11.49 -11.07 8.86
N CYS A 367 11.63 -11.88 7.79
CA CYS A 367 10.75 -11.79 6.64
C CYS A 367 9.32 -12.23 7.00
N ALA A 368 8.32 -11.60 6.38
CA ALA A 368 6.91 -11.94 6.58
C ALA A 368 6.50 -13.21 5.79
N ALA A 369 7.12 -13.42 4.63
CA ALA A 369 6.90 -14.58 3.77
C ALA A 369 8.15 -14.92 2.96
N ILE A 370 8.16 -16.13 2.40
CA ILE A 370 9.13 -16.57 1.39
C ILE A 370 8.39 -16.95 0.12
N ARG A 371 8.84 -16.42 -1.02
CA ARG A 371 8.32 -16.73 -2.36
C ARG A 371 9.36 -17.49 -3.17
N MET A 372 9.03 -18.72 -3.52
CA MET A 372 9.85 -19.61 -4.33
C MET A 372 9.20 -19.80 -5.70
N THR A 373 9.96 -19.63 -6.77
CA THR A 373 9.47 -19.86 -8.14
C THR A 373 10.37 -20.80 -8.92
N GLY A 374 9.75 -21.65 -9.74
CA GLY A 374 10.43 -22.57 -10.66
C GLY A 374 9.92 -22.40 -12.09
N GLU A 375 10.63 -22.94 -13.07
CA GLU A 375 10.16 -22.96 -14.47
C GLU A 375 9.54 -24.31 -14.81
N SER A 376 8.30 -24.31 -15.28
CA SER A 376 7.58 -25.54 -15.68
C SER A 376 7.63 -25.75 -17.19
N ARG A 377 7.74 -27.02 -17.60
CA ARG A 377 7.73 -27.48 -18.99
C ARG A 377 6.52 -28.36 -19.31
N CYS A 378 5.95 -29.03 -18.31
CA CYS A 378 4.76 -29.88 -18.47
C CYS A 378 3.76 -29.73 -17.31
N LEU A 379 2.63 -30.44 -17.40
CA LEU A 379 1.56 -30.36 -16.41
C LEU A 379 1.97 -30.98 -15.07
N GLU A 380 2.69 -32.09 -15.10
CA GLU A 380 3.13 -32.87 -13.94
C GLU A 380 3.93 -32.01 -12.95
N ASP A 381 4.81 -31.14 -13.48
CA ASP A 381 5.58 -30.15 -12.72
C ASP A 381 4.71 -29.29 -11.79
N ASN A 382 3.49 -28.96 -12.21
CA ASN A 382 2.59 -28.10 -11.45
C ASN A 382 1.99 -28.83 -10.25
N LEU A 383 1.60 -30.10 -10.43
CA LEU A 383 1.09 -30.93 -9.34
C LEU A 383 2.22 -31.24 -8.35
N GLY A 384 3.43 -31.50 -8.85
CA GLY A 384 4.64 -31.60 -8.05
C GLY A 384 4.89 -30.35 -7.20
N CYS A 385 4.75 -29.16 -7.79
CA CYS A 385 4.89 -27.87 -7.09
C CYS A 385 3.84 -27.68 -5.97
N VAL A 386 2.59 -28.08 -6.19
CA VAL A 386 1.55 -28.02 -5.15
C VAL A 386 1.88 -28.92 -3.98
N SER A 387 2.33 -30.15 -4.24
CA SER A 387 2.79 -31.10 -3.21
C SER A 387 3.99 -30.55 -2.45
N PHE A 388 5.00 -30.03 -3.17
CA PHE A 388 6.17 -29.37 -2.62
C PHE A 388 5.80 -28.26 -1.63
N ARG A 389 4.91 -27.35 -2.04
CA ARG A 389 4.45 -26.24 -1.19
C ARG A 389 3.76 -26.74 0.08
N GLN A 390 2.85 -27.72 -0.05
CA GLN A 390 2.11 -28.26 1.09
C GLN A 390 3.05 -28.89 2.12
N ASN A 391 4.01 -29.68 1.67
CA ASN A 391 4.99 -30.31 2.56
C ASN A 391 5.89 -29.26 3.23
N LEU A 392 6.37 -28.27 2.48
CA LEU A 392 7.20 -27.19 3.05
C LEU A 392 6.42 -26.35 4.06
N THR A 393 5.16 -26.02 3.77
CA THR A 393 4.31 -25.24 4.68
C THR A 393 4.09 -25.94 6.03
N ARG A 394 4.10 -27.28 6.07
CA ARG A 394 3.94 -28.05 7.32
C ARG A 394 5.16 -27.96 8.24
N VAL A 395 6.36 -27.83 7.67
CA VAL A 395 7.62 -27.84 8.42
C VAL A 395 8.21 -26.45 8.61
N SER A 396 7.75 -25.47 7.83
CA SER A 396 8.30 -24.11 7.84
C SER A 396 7.63 -23.22 8.89
N PRO A 397 8.41 -22.38 9.61
CA PRO A 397 7.87 -21.41 10.58
C PRO A 397 7.36 -20.11 9.92
N ILE A 398 7.47 -19.99 8.59
CA ILE A 398 7.15 -18.79 7.81
C ILE A 398 6.14 -19.14 6.69
N CYS A 399 5.31 -18.16 6.30
CA CYS A 399 4.40 -18.31 5.18
C CYS A 399 5.17 -18.60 3.87
N VAL A 400 4.84 -19.73 3.22
CA VAL A 400 5.46 -20.18 1.97
C VAL A 400 4.52 -19.91 0.79
N ILE A 401 5.02 -19.12 -0.16
CA ILE A 401 4.40 -18.88 -1.46
C ILE A 401 5.24 -19.64 -2.48
N ALA A 402 4.65 -20.59 -3.21
CA ALA A 402 5.39 -21.38 -4.17
C ALA A 402 4.53 -21.73 -5.39
N HIS A 403 5.04 -21.38 -6.56
CA HIS A 403 4.42 -21.68 -7.84
C HIS A 403 5.47 -21.69 -8.97
N ASN A 404 5.19 -22.41 -10.04
CA ASN A 404 5.98 -22.30 -11.26
C ASN A 404 5.57 -21.06 -12.08
N VAL A 405 6.47 -20.56 -12.91
CA VAL A 405 6.27 -19.43 -13.83
C VAL A 405 6.22 -19.91 -15.29
N GLY A 406 5.86 -19.01 -16.20
CA GLY A 406 5.71 -19.30 -17.62
C GLY A 406 4.33 -19.85 -17.99
N GLY A 407 4.10 -20.06 -19.29
CA GLY A 407 2.82 -20.52 -19.83
C GLY A 407 2.37 -21.87 -19.25
N ALA A 408 3.30 -22.82 -19.10
CA ALA A 408 3.03 -24.12 -18.49
C ALA A 408 2.86 -24.06 -16.96
N GLY A 409 3.39 -23.03 -16.29
CA GLY A 409 3.32 -22.85 -14.83
C GLY A 409 1.99 -22.33 -14.29
N ARG A 410 1.07 -21.88 -15.16
CA ARG A 410 -0.19 -21.20 -14.78
C ARG A 410 -1.05 -22.03 -13.82
N ALA A 411 -1.07 -23.35 -13.97
CA ALA A 411 -1.86 -24.23 -13.10
C ALA A 411 -1.38 -24.15 -11.64
N SER A 412 -0.07 -24.25 -11.40
CA SER A 412 0.47 -24.11 -10.04
C SER A 412 0.24 -22.72 -9.45
N ALA A 413 0.28 -21.67 -10.27
CA ALA A 413 -0.02 -20.30 -9.84
C ALA A 413 -1.48 -20.13 -9.39
N CYS A 414 -2.44 -20.73 -10.11
CA CYS A 414 -3.85 -20.72 -9.71
C CYS A 414 -4.12 -21.49 -8.42
N LEU A 415 -3.39 -22.59 -8.20
CA LEU A 415 -3.54 -23.47 -7.04
C LEU A 415 -2.75 -22.99 -5.81
N ASN A 416 -1.95 -21.93 -5.96
CA ASN A 416 -1.27 -21.28 -4.86
C ASN A 416 -2.26 -20.41 -4.07
N PRO A 417 -2.44 -20.62 -2.76
CA PRO A 417 -3.48 -19.93 -1.99
C PRO A 417 -3.09 -18.52 -1.57
N VAL A 418 -1.80 -18.23 -1.38
CA VAL A 418 -1.36 -16.95 -0.80
C VAL A 418 -0.64 -16.12 -1.85
N LEU A 419 -1.13 -14.91 -2.11
CA LEU A 419 -0.60 -13.98 -3.11
C LEU A 419 -0.44 -14.62 -4.49
N ALA A 420 -1.46 -15.37 -4.94
CA ALA A 420 -1.48 -15.94 -6.28
C ALA A 420 -1.30 -14.82 -7.32
N PRO A 421 -0.33 -14.94 -8.24
CA PRO A 421 -0.06 -13.89 -9.21
C PRO A 421 -1.16 -13.88 -10.26
N VAL A 422 -1.79 -12.71 -10.45
CA VAL A 422 -2.82 -12.48 -11.47
C VAL A 422 -2.49 -11.24 -12.29
N VAL A 423 -3.04 -11.15 -13.50
CA VAL A 423 -2.81 -10.00 -14.40
C VAL A 423 -4.11 -9.23 -14.66
N ILE A 424 -3.98 -7.98 -15.07
CA ILE A 424 -5.09 -7.17 -15.60
C ILE A 424 -5.63 -7.77 -16.90
N GLU A 425 -6.88 -7.46 -17.23
CA GLU A 425 -7.56 -8.01 -18.41
C GLU A 425 -6.82 -7.68 -19.71
N SER A 426 -6.24 -6.47 -19.80
CA SER A 426 -5.43 -6.06 -20.96
C SER A 426 -4.17 -6.92 -21.17
N MET A 427 -3.73 -7.65 -20.15
CA MET A 427 -2.53 -8.49 -20.15
C MET A 427 -2.83 -9.99 -20.14
N ARG A 428 -4.11 -10.37 -20.29
CA ARG A 428 -4.59 -11.76 -20.26
C ARG A 428 -3.78 -12.76 -21.12
N PRO A 429 -3.29 -12.45 -22.33
CA PRO A 429 -2.49 -13.40 -23.10
C PRO A 429 -1.23 -13.90 -22.36
N ASN A 430 -0.68 -13.06 -21.48
CA ASN A 430 0.59 -13.29 -20.80
C ASN A 430 0.43 -13.86 -19.38
N GLY A 431 -0.79 -14.08 -18.90
CA GLY A 431 -1.02 -14.51 -17.52
C GLY A 431 -2.41 -15.11 -17.30
N VAL A 432 -2.84 -15.09 -16.04
CA VAL A 432 -4.18 -15.52 -15.61
C VAL A 432 -4.84 -14.34 -14.94
N THR A 433 -6.08 -14.02 -15.30
CA THR A 433 -6.82 -12.92 -14.65
C THR A 433 -7.41 -13.37 -13.32
N LEU A 434 -7.78 -12.42 -12.44
CA LEU A 434 -8.41 -12.75 -11.15
C LEU A 434 -9.64 -13.66 -11.33
N ARG A 435 -10.46 -13.33 -12.34
CA ARG A 435 -11.66 -14.09 -12.69
C ARG A 435 -11.33 -15.53 -13.10
N GLU A 436 -10.31 -15.71 -13.95
CA GLU A 436 -9.88 -17.04 -14.39
C GLU A 436 -9.34 -17.86 -13.22
N ALA A 437 -8.53 -17.26 -12.34
CA ALA A 437 -7.99 -17.94 -11.17
C ALA A 437 -9.10 -18.43 -10.23
N GLN A 438 -10.12 -17.60 -9.95
CA GLN A 438 -11.27 -17.98 -9.13
C GLN A 438 -12.14 -19.07 -9.80
N LEU A 439 -12.36 -18.96 -11.11
CA LEU A 439 -13.09 -19.98 -11.88
C LEU A 439 -12.39 -21.33 -11.85
N VAL A 440 -11.07 -21.38 -12.00
CA VAL A 440 -10.29 -22.64 -11.91
C VAL A 440 -10.51 -23.31 -10.56
N LEU A 441 -10.43 -22.58 -9.45
CA LEU A 441 -10.60 -23.14 -8.11
C LEU A 441 -12.00 -23.71 -7.89
N SER A 442 -13.03 -23.04 -8.41
CA SER A 442 -14.40 -23.58 -8.37
C SER A 442 -14.60 -24.78 -9.30
N SER A 443 -13.96 -24.78 -10.48
CA SER A 443 -14.08 -25.85 -11.48
C SER A 443 -13.32 -27.12 -11.07
N CYS A 444 -12.26 -26.96 -10.26
CA CYS A 444 -11.54 -28.05 -9.61
C CYS A 444 -12.20 -28.53 -8.30
N PHE A 445 -13.40 -28.03 -7.97
CA PHE A 445 -14.11 -28.37 -6.72
C PHE A 445 -13.35 -28.03 -5.44
N LEU A 446 -12.34 -27.17 -5.52
CA LEU A 446 -11.60 -26.69 -4.35
C LEU A 446 -12.40 -25.62 -3.60
N TYR A 447 -13.18 -24.81 -4.32
CA TYR A 447 -14.16 -23.91 -3.74
C TYR A 447 -15.58 -24.36 -4.03
N GLN A 448 -16.31 -24.64 -2.96
CA GLN A 448 -17.70 -25.02 -3.04
C GLN A 448 -18.56 -23.80 -3.34
N LYS A 449 -19.53 -24.01 -4.23
CA LYS A 449 -20.64 -23.09 -4.43
C LYS A 449 -21.37 -22.88 -3.10
N LYS A 450 -21.59 -21.62 -2.73
CA LYS A 450 -22.41 -21.21 -1.60
C LYS A 450 -23.63 -20.44 -2.09
N ARG A 451 -24.66 -20.45 -1.26
CA ARG A 451 -25.91 -19.72 -1.42
C ARG A 451 -25.91 -18.53 -0.46
N TYR A 452 -26.46 -17.45 -0.97
CA TYR A 452 -26.71 -16.23 -0.23
C TYR A 452 -28.16 -15.83 -0.47
N THR A 453 -28.74 -15.12 0.48
CA THR A 453 -30.09 -14.59 0.32
C THR A 453 -30.26 -13.28 1.05
N ILE A 454 -31.28 -12.52 0.66
CA ILE A 454 -31.82 -11.44 1.49
C ILE A 454 -33.14 -11.93 2.12
N ILE A 455 -33.24 -11.78 3.44
CA ILE A 455 -34.43 -12.13 4.23
C ILE A 455 -35.16 -10.87 4.69
N GLY A 456 -36.49 -10.88 4.64
CA GLY A 456 -37.33 -9.72 4.92
C GLY A 456 -38.81 -10.06 4.75
N GLN A 457 -39.68 -9.14 5.17
CA GLN A 457 -41.13 -9.36 5.09
C GLN A 457 -41.70 -9.01 3.72
N ASP A 458 -41.20 -7.95 3.09
CA ASP A 458 -41.55 -7.53 1.74
C ASP A 458 -40.27 -7.15 1.00
N LEU A 459 -39.99 -7.86 -0.09
CA LEU A 459 -38.76 -7.74 -0.86
C LEU A 459 -39.00 -7.62 -2.37
N SER A 460 -40.25 -7.38 -2.80
CA SER A 460 -40.63 -7.35 -4.22
C SER A 460 -39.84 -6.35 -5.06
N TYR A 461 -39.28 -5.32 -4.42
CA TYR A 461 -38.48 -4.27 -5.06
C TYR A 461 -36.96 -4.44 -4.88
N SER A 462 -36.50 -5.53 -4.28
CA SER A 462 -35.08 -5.71 -3.97
C SER A 462 -34.27 -6.02 -5.22
N LEU A 463 -33.30 -5.16 -5.53
CA LEU A 463 -32.31 -5.37 -6.59
C LEU A 463 -31.09 -6.19 -6.12
N SER A 464 -31.05 -6.60 -4.85
CA SER A 464 -29.91 -7.34 -4.28
C SER A 464 -29.57 -8.63 -5.06
N PRO A 465 -30.55 -9.47 -5.49
CA PRO A 465 -30.23 -10.68 -6.24
C PRO A 465 -29.55 -10.39 -7.58
N GLU A 466 -30.07 -9.45 -8.36
CA GLU A 466 -29.45 -9.09 -9.65
C GLU A 466 -28.06 -8.50 -9.45
N MET A 467 -27.92 -7.59 -8.48
CA MET A 467 -26.64 -6.96 -8.16
C MET A 467 -25.58 -8.00 -7.75
N HIS A 468 -25.89 -8.89 -6.80
CA HIS A 468 -24.93 -9.87 -6.30
C HIS A 468 -24.63 -10.98 -7.29
N ASN A 469 -25.63 -11.50 -8.03
CA ASN A 469 -25.39 -12.53 -9.05
C ASN A 469 -24.51 -11.99 -10.18
N ASN A 470 -24.74 -10.76 -10.64
CA ASN A 470 -23.88 -10.12 -11.63
C ASN A 470 -22.46 -9.90 -11.09
N ALA A 471 -22.31 -9.47 -9.83
CA ALA A 471 -21.01 -9.34 -9.20
C ALA A 471 -20.26 -10.68 -9.09
N TYR A 472 -20.94 -11.76 -8.67
CA TYR A 472 -20.35 -13.10 -8.62
C TYR A 472 -19.89 -13.56 -10.00
N ALA A 473 -20.72 -13.38 -11.04
CA ALA A 473 -20.38 -13.74 -12.41
C ALA A 473 -19.18 -12.93 -12.96
N ALA A 474 -19.13 -11.63 -12.64
CA ALA A 474 -18.02 -10.75 -13.01
C ALA A 474 -16.71 -11.14 -12.31
N CYS A 475 -16.78 -11.54 -11.03
CA CYS A 475 -15.61 -12.01 -10.29
C CYS A 475 -15.23 -13.46 -10.62
N GLY A 476 -16.10 -14.26 -11.25
CA GLY A 476 -15.82 -15.68 -11.49
C GLY A 476 -16.10 -16.56 -10.28
N LEU A 477 -16.94 -16.08 -9.36
CA LEU A 477 -17.39 -16.81 -8.18
C LEU A 477 -18.63 -17.65 -8.51
N PRO A 478 -18.70 -18.92 -8.08
CA PRO A 478 -19.80 -19.83 -8.44
C PRO A 478 -21.08 -19.63 -7.62
N HIS A 479 -21.14 -18.58 -6.80
CA HIS A 479 -22.18 -18.36 -5.81
C HIS A 479 -23.52 -17.95 -6.43
N VAL A 480 -24.60 -18.17 -5.69
CA VAL A 480 -25.95 -17.72 -6.08
C VAL A 480 -26.56 -16.90 -4.96
N TYR A 481 -27.18 -15.79 -5.34
CA TYR A 481 -27.92 -14.91 -4.46
C TYR A 481 -29.42 -14.98 -4.78
N ASN A 482 -30.24 -15.27 -3.78
CA ASN A 482 -31.69 -15.38 -3.92
C ASN A 482 -32.43 -14.41 -2.98
N LEU A 483 -33.76 -14.49 -3.06
CA LEU A 483 -34.70 -13.80 -2.18
C LEU A 483 -35.38 -14.81 -1.25
N THR A 484 -35.62 -14.41 -0.01
CA THR A 484 -36.39 -15.21 0.96
C THR A 484 -37.33 -14.31 1.74
N GLU A 485 -38.58 -14.23 1.27
CA GLU A 485 -39.63 -13.54 2.00
C GLU A 485 -40.18 -14.44 3.11
N THR A 486 -40.26 -13.91 4.32
CA THR A 486 -40.90 -14.60 5.44
C THR A 486 -41.61 -13.61 6.35
N SER A 487 -42.68 -14.07 6.99
CA SER A 487 -43.38 -13.35 8.05
C SER A 487 -42.81 -13.63 9.44
N ILE A 488 -41.91 -14.62 9.57
CA ILE A 488 -41.34 -15.06 10.86
C ILE A 488 -39.83 -15.25 10.71
N LEU A 489 -39.04 -14.50 11.48
CA LEU A 489 -37.57 -14.55 11.35
C LEU A 489 -36.94 -15.88 11.77
N SER A 490 -37.63 -16.72 12.56
CA SER A 490 -37.09 -18.02 12.98
C SER A 490 -36.74 -18.94 11.80
N ASP A 491 -37.31 -18.70 10.62
CA ASP A 491 -36.98 -19.38 9.36
C ASP A 491 -35.54 -19.12 8.89
N ILE A 492 -34.82 -18.20 9.53
CA ILE A 492 -33.40 -17.98 9.29
C ILE A 492 -32.53 -19.13 9.82
N ASN A 493 -32.96 -19.86 10.86
CA ASN A 493 -32.15 -20.92 11.49
C ASN A 493 -31.71 -22.01 10.50
N PRO A 494 -32.62 -22.65 9.73
CA PRO A 494 -32.21 -23.63 8.72
C PRO A 494 -31.20 -23.08 7.71
N LEU A 495 -31.30 -21.79 7.36
CA LEU A 495 -30.37 -21.14 6.43
C LEU A 495 -28.99 -20.97 7.09
N LEU A 496 -28.94 -20.50 8.33
CA LEU A 496 -27.70 -20.30 9.07
C LEU A 496 -27.02 -21.61 9.48
N ASP A 497 -27.78 -22.71 9.57
CA ASP A 497 -27.26 -24.05 9.91
C ASP A 497 -26.82 -24.88 8.70
N SER A 498 -27.23 -24.49 7.49
CA SER A 498 -26.89 -25.24 6.28
C SER A 498 -25.43 -25.04 5.85
N ASP A 499 -24.74 -26.12 5.48
CA ASP A 499 -23.36 -26.07 4.95
C ASP A 499 -23.26 -25.37 3.60
N ASP A 500 -24.35 -25.27 2.83
CA ASP A 500 -24.36 -24.60 1.54
C ASP A 500 -24.61 -23.08 1.62
N TYR A 501 -24.90 -22.51 2.79
CA TYR A 501 -25.10 -21.06 2.97
C TYR A 501 -23.83 -20.36 3.45
N GLY A 502 -23.46 -19.27 2.77
CA GLY A 502 -22.31 -18.43 3.15
C GLY A 502 -22.69 -17.17 3.92
N GLY A 503 -23.95 -16.73 3.82
CA GLY A 503 -24.42 -15.53 4.50
C GLY A 503 -25.83 -15.11 4.11
N VAL A 504 -26.40 -14.20 4.89
CA VAL A 504 -27.77 -13.68 4.74
C VAL A 504 -27.76 -12.18 4.94
N ALA A 505 -28.24 -11.41 3.96
CA ALA A 505 -28.58 -10.01 4.18
C ALA A 505 -29.95 -9.92 4.87
N VAL A 506 -30.10 -8.97 5.78
CA VAL A 506 -31.31 -8.82 6.60
C VAL A 506 -31.96 -7.48 6.29
N SER A 507 -33.19 -7.54 5.80
CA SER A 507 -34.04 -6.39 5.52
C SER A 507 -35.01 -6.12 6.68
N LEU A 508 -35.81 -5.07 6.55
CA LEU A 508 -36.87 -4.77 7.49
C LEU A 508 -37.94 -5.88 7.51
N PRO A 509 -38.61 -6.10 8.66
CA PRO A 509 -38.41 -5.45 9.96
C PRO A 509 -37.33 -6.11 10.84
N TYR A 510 -36.55 -7.06 10.31
CA TYR A 510 -35.78 -8.03 11.09
C TYR A 510 -34.39 -7.59 11.56
N LYS A 511 -33.94 -6.38 11.22
CA LYS A 511 -32.55 -5.93 11.47
C LYS A 511 -32.14 -5.91 12.95
N THR A 512 -33.08 -5.65 13.87
CA THR A 512 -32.81 -5.74 15.32
C THR A 512 -33.12 -7.14 15.84
N GLU A 513 -34.17 -7.78 15.30
CA GLU A 513 -34.60 -9.10 15.75
C GLU A 513 -33.55 -10.19 15.45
N VAL A 514 -32.76 -10.06 14.38
CA VAL A 514 -31.75 -11.06 14.00
C VAL A 514 -30.61 -11.20 15.03
N LEU A 515 -30.39 -10.20 15.89
CA LEU A 515 -29.31 -10.19 16.88
C LEU A 515 -29.32 -11.42 17.80
N LYS A 516 -30.49 -11.95 18.13
CA LYS A 516 -30.66 -13.14 18.99
C LYS A 516 -30.25 -14.47 18.32
N TYR A 517 -29.93 -14.46 17.03
CA TYR A 517 -29.51 -15.64 16.27
C TYR A 517 -27.99 -15.69 15.99
N LEU A 518 -27.25 -14.68 16.45
CA LEU A 518 -25.84 -14.47 16.14
C LEU A 518 -24.93 -14.88 17.30
N ASP A 519 -23.78 -15.46 16.98
CA ASP A 519 -22.73 -15.76 17.96
C ASP A 519 -21.90 -14.50 18.27
N GLU A 520 -21.62 -13.71 17.24
CA GLU A 520 -20.79 -12.51 17.33
C GLU A 520 -21.42 -11.35 16.55
N VAL A 521 -21.19 -10.13 17.01
CA VAL A 521 -21.68 -8.91 16.37
C VAL A 521 -20.53 -7.89 16.34
N SER A 522 -20.33 -7.23 15.20
CA SER A 522 -19.33 -6.17 15.08
C SER A 522 -19.64 -5.00 16.04
N GLU A 523 -18.61 -4.27 16.45
CA GLU A 523 -18.76 -3.16 17.39
C GLU A 523 -19.73 -2.10 16.86
N ASP A 524 -19.59 -1.71 15.59
CA ASP A 524 -20.51 -0.76 14.94
C ASP A 524 -21.96 -1.27 14.95
N ALA A 525 -22.18 -2.55 14.61
CA ALA A 525 -23.53 -3.13 14.58
C ALA A 525 -24.15 -3.23 15.98
N ARG A 526 -23.32 -3.46 17.01
CA ARG A 526 -23.74 -3.45 18.42
C ARG A 526 -24.14 -2.04 18.86
N ASN A 527 -23.35 -1.03 18.49
CA ASN A 527 -23.62 0.37 18.83
C ASN A 527 -24.89 0.90 18.14
N ILE A 528 -25.12 0.50 16.89
CA ILE A 528 -26.34 0.84 16.13
C ILE A 528 -27.54 -0.01 16.60
N ASN A 529 -27.29 -1.14 17.27
CA ASN A 529 -28.30 -2.15 17.65
C ASN A 529 -29.08 -2.70 16.45
N ALA A 530 -28.37 -2.96 15.36
CA ALA A 530 -28.93 -3.42 14.10
C ALA A 530 -27.92 -4.17 13.23
N VAL A 531 -28.34 -5.30 12.66
CA VAL A 531 -27.56 -6.10 11.72
C VAL A 531 -28.33 -6.20 10.40
N ASN A 532 -27.66 -5.85 9.30
CA ASN A 532 -28.18 -6.00 7.94
C ASN A 532 -27.42 -7.07 7.14
N THR A 533 -26.32 -7.61 7.68
CA THR A 533 -25.46 -8.60 7.01
C THR A 533 -25.00 -9.65 8.01
N VAL A 534 -25.37 -10.90 7.78
CA VAL A 534 -24.91 -12.06 8.56
C VAL A 534 -23.96 -12.88 7.69
N VAL A 535 -22.75 -13.14 8.19
CA VAL A 535 -21.77 -14.00 7.53
C VAL A 535 -21.66 -15.29 8.34
N VAL A 536 -21.67 -16.42 7.63
CA VAL A 536 -21.48 -17.74 8.23
C VAL A 536 -20.05 -18.17 7.93
N GLU A 537 -19.24 -18.29 8.97
CA GLU A 537 -17.82 -18.62 8.87
C GLU A 537 -17.54 -19.94 9.59
N MET A 538 -16.59 -20.73 9.07
CA MET A 538 -16.05 -21.88 9.77
C MET A 538 -14.77 -21.46 10.47
N ARG A 539 -14.83 -21.37 11.81
CA ARG A 539 -13.67 -21.07 12.63
C ARG A 539 -12.89 -22.35 12.89
N HIS A 540 -11.68 -22.42 12.34
CA HIS A 540 -10.73 -23.48 12.62
C HIS A 540 -9.74 -22.98 13.67
N GLN A 541 -9.74 -23.59 14.85
CA GLN A 541 -8.66 -23.40 15.83
C GLN A 541 -7.75 -24.63 15.82
N PRO A 542 -6.41 -24.47 15.88
CA PRO A 542 -5.50 -25.60 15.94
C PRO A 542 -5.85 -26.54 17.12
N GLY A 543 -6.14 -27.80 16.82
CA GLY A 543 -6.50 -28.80 17.84
C GLY A 543 -7.98 -28.86 18.22
N GLU A 544 -8.83 -27.97 17.69
CA GLU A 544 -10.28 -27.99 17.91
C GLU A 544 -11.03 -28.35 16.61
N PRO A 545 -12.21 -28.99 16.70
CA PRO A 545 -13.07 -29.17 15.55
C PRO A 545 -13.51 -27.81 15.00
N ALA A 546 -13.69 -27.74 13.67
CA ALA A 546 -14.19 -26.55 13.02
C ALA A 546 -15.55 -26.15 13.59
N ARG A 547 -15.66 -24.93 14.11
CA ARG A 547 -16.91 -24.42 14.67
C ARG A 547 -17.54 -23.42 13.71
N ARG A 548 -18.83 -23.62 13.41
CA ARG A 548 -19.64 -22.65 12.69
C ARG A 548 -19.87 -21.41 13.56
N LEU A 549 -19.64 -20.24 12.99
CA LEU A 549 -19.79 -18.94 13.63
C LEU A 549 -20.70 -18.05 12.78
N ARG A 550 -21.76 -17.52 13.39
CA ARG A 550 -22.71 -16.60 12.76
C ARG A 550 -22.38 -15.18 13.22
N ARG A 551 -21.77 -14.40 12.32
CA ARG A 551 -21.27 -13.06 12.65
C ARG A 551 -22.11 -11.97 11.98
N GLY A 552 -22.62 -11.04 12.78
CA GLY A 552 -23.44 -9.92 12.31
C GLY A 552 -22.65 -8.64 12.09
N TYR A 553 -23.00 -7.94 11.01
CA TYR A 553 -22.44 -6.66 10.61
C TYR A 553 -23.55 -5.69 10.20
N ASN A 554 -23.21 -4.40 10.22
CA ASN A 554 -24.03 -3.33 9.68
C ASN A 554 -23.25 -2.61 8.59
N THR A 555 -23.72 -2.72 7.34
CA THR A 555 -23.11 -2.06 6.18
C THR A 555 -23.88 -0.83 5.69
N ASP A 556 -25.06 -0.55 6.28
CA ASP A 556 -25.88 0.60 5.89
C ASP A 556 -25.17 1.93 6.20
N TYR A 557 -24.58 2.05 7.39
CA TYR A 557 -23.85 3.26 7.78
C TYR A 557 -22.61 3.49 6.90
N VAL A 558 -21.95 2.40 6.46
CA VAL A 558 -20.82 2.46 5.54
C VAL A 558 -21.29 3.01 4.19
N GLY A 559 -22.43 2.53 3.69
CA GLY A 559 -23.08 3.04 2.49
C GLY A 559 -23.39 4.54 2.60
N LEU A 560 -24.09 4.94 3.67
CA LEU A 560 -24.45 6.35 3.91
C LEU A 560 -23.21 7.24 3.99
N ARG A 561 -22.21 6.84 4.78
CA ARG A 561 -20.93 7.57 4.93
C ARG A 561 -20.22 7.71 3.59
N ASN A 562 -20.14 6.64 2.80
CA ASN A 562 -19.53 6.67 1.47
C ASN A 562 -20.29 7.60 0.51
N CYS A 563 -21.63 7.57 0.53
CA CYS A 563 -22.46 8.46 -0.27
C CYS A 563 -22.23 9.93 0.08
N VAL A 564 -22.25 10.26 1.37
CA VAL A 564 -21.98 11.61 1.88
C VAL A 564 -20.57 12.06 1.51
N HIS A 565 -19.55 11.24 1.75
CA HIS A 565 -18.17 11.59 1.41
C HIS A 565 -17.92 11.74 -0.10
N LYS A 566 -18.60 10.97 -0.95
CA LYS A 566 -18.44 11.04 -2.42
C LYS A 566 -19.18 12.25 -3.03
N HIS A 567 -20.35 12.62 -2.50
CA HIS A 567 -21.24 13.59 -3.16
C HIS A 567 -21.33 14.96 -2.46
N LEU A 568 -20.77 15.12 -1.26
CA LEU A 568 -20.68 16.45 -0.66
C LEU A 568 -19.75 17.36 -1.47
N SER A 569 -20.33 18.46 -1.96
CA SER A 569 -19.54 19.58 -2.43
C SER A 569 -18.86 20.27 -1.22
N PRO A 570 -17.68 20.89 -1.38
CA PRO A 570 -16.93 21.53 -0.30
C PRO A 570 -17.53 22.85 0.15
N ALA A 571 -18.38 23.49 -0.66
CA ALA A 571 -19.23 24.56 -0.16
C ALA A 571 -20.09 24.06 1.02
N ASN A 572 -20.45 22.77 1.00
CA ASN A 572 -21.21 22.07 2.02
C ASN A 572 -20.36 21.05 2.80
N GLY A 573 -19.03 21.24 2.84
CA GLY A 573 -18.14 20.35 3.60
C GLY A 573 -18.53 20.34 5.08
N ILE A 574 -18.47 19.16 5.70
CA ILE A 574 -18.78 19.00 7.13
C ILE A 574 -17.72 19.76 7.95
N ARG A 575 -18.15 20.70 8.78
CA ARG A 575 -17.32 21.54 9.65
C ARG A 575 -17.90 21.52 11.06
N ASP A 576 -17.14 22.05 12.01
CA ASP A 576 -17.65 22.32 13.35
C ASP A 576 -18.87 23.26 13.23
N GLY A 577 -20.01 22.81 13.75
CA GLY A 577 -21.31 23.51 13.66
C GLY A 577 -22.21 23.08 12.49
N THR A 578 -21.80 22.13 11.63
CA THR A 578 -22.72 21.53 10.65
C THR A 578 -23.79 20.71 11.37
N ALA A 579 -25.07 21.02 11.11
CA ALA A 579 -26.21 20.26 11.61
C ALA A 579 -26.63 19.18 10.60
N ALA A 580 -27.02 18.01 11.10
CA ALA A 580 -27.64 16.94 10.32
C ALA A 580 -29.06 16.72 10.81
N LEU A 581 -29.97 16.42 9.88
CA LEU A 581 -31.35 16.02 10.18
C LEU A 581 -31.55 14.58 9.72
N ILE A 582 -32.02 13.74 10.63
CA ILE A 582 -32.44 12.37 10.33
C ILE A 582 -33.97 12.36 10.39
N ILE A 583 -34.62 11.96 9.29
CA ILE A 583 -36.08 11.88 9.20
C ILE A 583 -36.48 10.41 9.22
N GLY A 584 -37.31 10.04 10.19
CA GLY A 584 -37.73 8.67 10.47
C GLY A 584 -37.34 8.23 11.88
N ALA A 585 -38.00 7.19 12.39
CA ALA A 585 -37.70 6.57 13.69
C ALA A 585 -37.42 5.06 13.54
N GLY A 586 -37.06 4.63 12.33
CA GLY A 586 -36.72 3.24 12.04
C GLY A 586 -35.28 2.92 12.46
N VAL A 587 -34.89 1.66 12.33
CA VAL A 587 -33.58 1.13 12.74
C VAL A 587 -32.37 1.81 12.03
N GLY A 588 -32.61 2.59 10.96
CA GLY A 588 -31.59 3.44 10.31
C GLY A 588 -31.60 4.91 10.74
N SER A 589 -32.33 5.28 11.79
CA SER A 589 -32.66 6.67 12.13
C SER A 589 -32.16 7.15 13.50
N VAL A 590 -31.37 6.35 14.23
CA VAL A 590 -30.88 6.69 15.58
C VAL A 590 -29.38 6.97 15.54
#